data_AF-A0A362X4W7-F1
#
_entry.id   AF-A0A362X4W7-F1
#
_cell.length_a   1.000
_cell.length_b   1.000
_cell.length_c   1.000
_cell.angle_alpha   90.00
_cell.angle_beta   90.00
_cell.angle_gamma   90.00
#
_symmetry.space_group_name_H-M   'P 1'
#
loop_
_entity.id
_entity.type
_entity.pdbx_description
1 polymer ?
#
loop_
_entity_poly.entity_id
_entity_poly.type
_entity_poly.pdbx_seq_one_letter_code
_entity_poly.pdbx_strand_id
1 'polypeptide(L)'
;MFLFQKYIKYRRMKKWGCFKFFFGTLFESIVTETQKRMIMKTVKLLLSVVLASTLFTSCYTEVIVDDFVDEPIINANQVLNSYELWYVDINQTIGFGEIPFLQKAFTISFINGTLYANNNLVGIGSSGDGFGIDVASYSAYNAILDVTHDIDGFVTFDVFVVDNNTIELYNPNTDTSYFLEGYQRRNFDYDFVFYDNIHYFLQEYEAWEKTFTSEMGAINEFDNENYLQFLAGGNDSTFRSSQDNFGTNPNNLIWDYTGVYGVGDVLNTINLKTLTLDYDFFDNEFFELSVIDDRTIELYHPSSKTIYEFKGRGYIQYLKAGSTKDETAAKKEKKRKFKKERVDNPRESSRL
;
A
#
# COMPACT_ATOMS: atom_id res chain seq x y z
N MET A 1 -14.33 49.35 8.64
CA MET A 1 -14.18 50.52 7.76
C MET A 1 -13.36 51.57 8.50
N PHE A 2 -12.19 51.91 7.95
CA PHE A 2 -11.28 53.08 8.18
C PHE A 2 -11.29 53.84 9.53
N LEU A 3 -10.20 53.94 10.31
CA LEU A 3 -8.91 54.69 10.16
C LEU A 3 -8.94 56.18 10.62
N PHE A 4 -7.77 56.65 11.09
CA PHE A 4 -7.24 58.03 11.35
C PHE A 4 -7.31 58.59 12.80
N GLN A 5 -6.15 58.74 13.50
CA GLN A 5 -5.21 59.90 13.60
C GLN A 5 -5.72 61.03 14.53
N LYS A 6 -4.95 61.85 15.31
CA LYS A 6 -3.57 62.38 15.23
C LYS A 6 -3.21 63.16 16.52
N TYR A 7 -1.94 63.13 16.93
CA TYR A 7 -1.00 64.19 17.43
C TYR A 7 -1.43 65.44 18.22
N ILE A 8 -0.52 65.90 19.13
CA ILE A 8 0.16 67.24 19.28
C ILE A 8 0.77 67.35 20.71
N LYS A 9 1.69 68.27 21.11
CA LYS A 9 3.11 68.55 20.82
C LYS A 9 3.55 69.75 21.74
N TYR A 10 4.60 69.60 22.56
CA TYR A 10 5.54 70.63 23.12
C TYR A 10 4.99 71.70 24.13
N ARG A 11 5.74 72.44 25.00
CA ARG A 11 7.13 72.98 25.02
C ARG A 11 7.54 73.61 26.40
N ARG A 12 8.82 73.43 26.81
CA ARG A 12 9.84 74.32 27.48
C ARG A 12 9.48 75.34 28.59
N MET A 13 10.10 75.23 29.78
CA MET A 13 11.36 75.86 30.32
C MET A 13 11.29 77.29 30.90
N LYS A 14 11.79 77.48 32.14
CA LYS A 14 12.86 78.45 32.49
C LYS A 14 13.46 78.22 33.90
N LYS A 15 14.75 78.55 34.04
CA LYS A 15 15.74 78.25 35.10
C LYS A 15 15.95 79.43 36.08
N TRP A 16 16.60 79.17 37.24
CA TRP A 16 17.85 79.79 37.84
C TRP A 16 17.81 79.59 39.38
N GLY A 17 18.68 78.80 40.05
CA GLY A 17 20.06 79.07 40.56
C GLY A 17 19.99 79.32 42.09
N CYS A 18 20.69 78.67 43.05
CA CYS A 18 22.13 78.46 43.20
C CYS A 18 22.51 77.45 44.34
N PHE A 19 23.54 76.63 44.09
CA PHE A 19 24.57 76.02 44.97
C PHE A 19 24.27 75.26 46.29
N LYS A 20 24.54 73.93 46.31
CA LYS A 20 25.53 73.26 47.19
C LYS A 20 25.79 71.78 46.80
N PHE A 21 27.07 71.44 46.78
CA PHE A 21 27.75 70.14 46.97
C PHE A 21 27.70 68.98 45.94
N PHE A 22 28.93 68.63 45.53
CA PHE A 22 29.45 67.50 44.77
C PHE A 22 29.33 66.17 45.52
N PHE A 23 28.95 65.09 44.81
CA PHE A 23 29.67 63.80 44.65
C PHE A 23 28.65 62.73 44.22
N GLY A 24 28.67 62.25 42.97
CA GLY A 24 27.80 61.13 42.62
C GLY A 24 27.51 60.85 41.14
N THR A 25 28.49 60.96 40.23
CA THR A 25 28.20 60.65 38.81
C THR A 25 29.22 59.77 38.09
N LEU A 26 30.35 59.40 38.71
CA LEU A 26 31.29 58.45 38.07
C LEU A 26 31.13 57.00 38.53
N PHE A 27 30.51 56.74 39.68
CA PHE A 27 30.35 55.39 40.22
C PHE A 27 29.10 54.66 39.70
N GLU A 28 28.03 55.39 39.36
CA GLU A 28 26.79 54.77 38.88
C GLU A 28 26.87 54.27 37.42
N SER A 29 27.67 54.93 36.56
CA SER A 29 27.80 54.52 35.15
C SER A 29 28.59 53.21 34.98
N ILE A 30 29.62 52.98 35.80
CA ILE A 30 30.45 51.77 35.71
C ILE A 30 29.70 50.55 36.25
N VAL A 31 28.90 50.72 37.31
CA VAL A 31 28.09 49.64 37.92
C VAL A 31 26.95 49.22 36.99
N THR A 32 26.29 50.16 36.31
CA THR A 32 25.18 49.84 35.39
C THR A 32 25.64 49.15 34.12
N GLU A 33 26.83 49.47 33.61
CA GLU A 33 27.38 48.86 32.38
C GLU A 33 27.99 47.48 32.64
N THR A 34 28.61 47.28 33.81
CA THR A 34 29.07 45.96 34.27
C THR A 34 27.92 45.03 34.67
N GLN A 35 26.85 45.55 35.32
CA GLN A 35 25.63 44.78 35.56
C GLN A 35 24.92 44.38 34.26
N LYS A 36 24.75 45.30 33.30
CA LYS A 36 24.17 44.96 31.99
C LYS A 36 25.00 43.94 31.23
N ARG A 37 26.34 44.03 31.29
CA ARG A 37 27.26 43.07 30.66
C ARG A 37 27.25 41.70 31.36
N MET A 38 27.09 41.65 32.69
CA MET A 38 26.88 40.40 33.43
C MET A 38 25.51 39.79 33.12
N ILE A 39 24.42 40.58 33.15
CA ILE A 39 23.07 40.12 32.82
C ILE A 39 23.01 39.59 31.38
N MET A 40 23.62 40.27 30.41
CA MET A 40 23.62 39.82 29.02
C MET A 40 24.47 38.55 28.79
N LYS A 41 25.50 38.32 29.63
CA LYS A 41 26.26 37.05 29.62
C LYS A 41 25.49 35.91 30.29
N THR A 42 24.80 36.18 31.40
CA THR A 42 23.97 35.19 32.10
C THR A 42 22.74 34.82 31.28
N VAL A 43 22.11 35.78 30.60
CA VAL A 43 20.99 35.52 29.68
C VAL A 43 21.46 34.72 28.47
N LYS A 44 22.64 35.01 27.89
CA LYS A 44 23.21 34.19 26.80
C LYS A 44 23.53 32.76 27.26
N LEU A 45 24.02 32.60 28.49
CA LEU A 45 24.29 31.29 29.08
C LEU A 45 22.98 30.52 29.29
N LEU A 46 21.97 31.14 29.89
CA LEU A 46 20.64 30.55 30.08
C LEU A 46 19.99 30.18 28.74
N LEU A 47 20.08 31.04 27.73
CA LEU A 47 19.54 30.75 26.40
C LEU A 47 20.27 29.57 25.75
N SER A 48 21.59 29.46 25.93
CA SER A 48 22.37 28.32 25.42
C SER A 48 22.06 27.01 26.13
N VAL A 49 21.77 27.05 27.44
CA VAL A 49 21.38 25.88 28.23
C VAL A 49 19.96 25.42 27.85
N VAL A 50 19.03 26.36 27.63
CA VAL A 50 17.67 26.05 27.15
C VAL A 50 17.71 25.46 25.74
N LEU A 51 18.51 26.03 24.83
CA LEU A 51 18.64 25.51 23.45
C LEU A 51 19.31 24.13 23.41
N ALA A 52 20.27 23.87 24.31
CA ALA A 52 20.87 22.54 24.45
C ALA A 52 19.86 21.53 25.01
N SER A 53 19.00 21.93 25.96
CA SER A 53 17.97 21.05 26.53
C SER A 53 16.89 20.63 25.52
N THR A 54 16.61 21.47 24.51
CA THR A 54 15.67 21.12 23.42
C THR A 54 16.28 20.20 22.35
N LEU A 55 17.60 20.03 22.31
CA LEU A 55 18.28 19.12 21.39
C LEU A 55 18.51 17.72 21.99
N PHE A 56 18.35 17.58 23.31
CA PHE A 56 18.40 16.29 24.03
C PHE A 56 17.02 15.71 24.35
N THR A 57 15.94 16.28 23.81
CA THR A 57 14.71 15.51 23.64
C THR A 57 14.97 14.53 22.50
N SER A 58 15.66 13.44 22.81
CA SER A 58 15.61 12.25 21.96
C SER A 58 14.14 11.98 21.68
N CYS A 59 13.79 11.82 20.40
CA CYS A 59 12.59 11.06 20.06
C CYS A 59 12.76 9.70 20.75
N TYR A 60 12.27 9.57 21.97
CA TYR A 60 11.80 8.29 22.43
C TYR A 60 10.70 7.97 21.45
N THR A 61 10.98 7.03 20.55
CA THR A 61 9.91 6.19 20.08
C THR A 61 9.40 5.54 21.35
N GLU A 62 8.17 5.86 21.77
CA GLU A 62 7.45 4.87 22.55
C GLU A 62 7.38 3.66 21.63
N VAL A 63 8.32 2.74 21.81
CA VAL A 63 8.03 1.35 21.49
C VAL A 63 6.88 1.10 22.43
N ILE A 64 5.68 1.11 21.87
CA ILE A 64 4.53 0.48 22.49
C ILE A 64 4.95 -0.99 22.60
N VAL A 65 5.70 -1.31 23.66
CA VAL A 65 5.55 -2.59 24.31
C VAL A 65 4.20 -2.42 24.95
N ASP A 66 3.17 -2.73 24.18
CA ASP A 66 1.86 -2.98 24.77
C ASP A 66 2.16 -4.13 25.73
N ASP A 67 2.26 -3.81 27.03
CA ASP A 67 1.99 -4.79 28.06
C ASP A 67 0.63 -5.33 27.64
N PHE A 68 0.59 -6.54 27.08
CA PHE A 68 -0.63 -7.22 26.67
C PHE A 68 -1.51 -7.31 27.91
N VAL A 69 -2.35 -6.29 28.10
CA VAL A 69 -3.32 -6.20 29.18
C VAL A 69 -4.22 -7.42 29.00
N ASP A 70 -4.38 -8.21 30.08
CA ASP A 70 -5.29 -9.37 30.16
C ASP A 70 -6.47 -9.18 29.21
N GLU A 71 -6.41 -9.91 28.09
CA GLU A 71 -7.25 -9.63 26.93
C GLU A 71 -8.72 -9.70 27.35
N PRO A 72 -9.58 -8.76 26.90
CA PRO A 72 -11.00 -8.97 27.00
C PRO A 72 -11.32 -10.34 26.39
N ILE A 73 -12.29 -11.08 26.94
CA ILE A 73 -12.72 -12.36 26.35
C ILE A 73 -13.23 -12.06 24.94
N ILE A 74 -12.36 -12.18 23.95
CA ILE A 74 -12.66 -11.94 22.54
C ILE A 74 -13.49 -13.14 22.09
N ASN A 75 -14.66 -12.84 21.54
CA ASN A 75 -15.38 -13.80 20.73
C ASN A 75 -15.04 -13.49 19.27
N ALA A 76 -14.11 -14.27 18.71
CA ALA A 76 -13.65 -14.17 17.33
C ALA A 76 -14.81 -14.13 16.35
N ASN A 77 -15.89 -14.89 16.58
CA ASN A 77 -17.06 -14.85 15.71
C ASN A 77 -17.70 -13.44 15.71
N GLN A 78 -17.86 -12.81 16.87
CA GLN A 78 -18.41 -11.45 16.94
C GLN A 78 -17.49 -10.43 16.27
N VAL A 79 -16.18 -10.55 16.48
CA VAL A 79 -15.18 -9.66 15.85
C VAL A 79 -15.21 -9.81 14.34
N LEU A 80 -15.09 -11.02 13.81
CA LEU A 80 -15.04 -11.28 12.37
C LEU A 80 -16.32 -10.82 11.64
N ASN A 81 -17.48 -10.85 12.31
CA ASN A 81 -18.76 -10.37 11.77
C ASN A 81 -19.04 -8.87 12.05
N SER A 82 -18.12 -8.14 12.68
CA SER A 82 -18.28 -6.68 12.91
C SER A 82 -18.10 -5.86 11.63
N TYR A 83 -17.43 -6.42 10.63
CA TYR A 83 -17.22 -5.84 9.32
C TYR A 83 -17.65 -6.81 8.22
N GLU A 84 -18.07 -6.25 7.09
CA GLU A 84 -18.50 -7.03 5.92
C GLU A 84 -17.30 -7.54 5.11
N LEU A 85 -16.21 -6.77 5.07
CA LEU A 85 -14.97 -7.07 4.37
C LEU A 85 -13.79 -6.86 5.29
N TRP A 86 -12.80 -7.73 5.15
CA TRP A 86 -11.49 -7.58 5.75
C TRP A 86 -10.45 -7.47 4.65
N TYR A 87 -9.85 -6.30 4.50
CA TYR A 87 -8.72 -6.08 3.60
C TYR A 87 -7.47 -6.74 4.15
N VAL A 88 -6.79 -7.55 3.34
CA VAL A 88 -5.59 -8.27 3.75
C VAL A 88 -4.36 -7.47 3.34
N ASP A 89 -3.78 -6.72 4.29
CA ASP A 89 -2.54 -5.99 4.07
C ASP A 89 -1.33 -6.90 4.28
N ILE A 90 -0.87 -7.51 3.17
CA ILE A 90 0.34 -8.34 3.22
C ILE A 90 1.56 -7.53 3.64
N ASN A 91 1.62 -6.22 3.40
CA ASN A 91 2.81 -5.42 3.70
C ASN A 91 2.95 -5.12 5.20
N GLN A 92 1.94 -5.49 6.00
CA GLN A 92 1.99 -5.51 7.45
C GLN A 92 2.24 -6.91 8.02
N THR A 93 2.29 -7.96 7.19
CA THR A 93 2.59 -9.32 7.65
C THR A 93 3.95 -9.38 8.35
N ILE A 94 3.97 -9.99 9.53
CA ILE A 94 5.19 -10.27 10.31
C ILE A 94 5.39 -11.77 10.45
N GLY A 95 6.64 -12.19 10.67
CA GLY A 95 7.06 -13.58 10.58
C GLY A 95 7.49 -13.99 9.17
N PHE A 96 8.18 -15.14 9.09
CA PHE A 96 8.81 -15.64 7.85
C PHE A 96 7.97 -16.66 7.08
N GLY A 97 6.86 -17.12 7.67
CA GLY A 97 5.92 -18.02 6.99
C GLY A 97 4.93 -17.28 6.09
N GLU A 98 4.14 -18.06 5.37
CA GLU A 98 3.06 -17.58 4.53
C GLU A 98 1.86 -18.52 4.62
N ILE A 99 0.66 -17.95 4.67
CA ILE A 99 -0.58 -18.68 4.50
C ILE A 99 -1.07 -18.45 3.05
N PRO A 100 -1.06 -19.48 2.18
CA PRO A 100 -1.20 -19.27 0.75
C PRO A 100 -2.49 -18.55 0.33
N PHE A 101 -3.64 -18.85 0.95
CA PHE A 101 -4.89 -18.18 0.60
C PHE A 101 -4.93 -16.70 1.01
N LEU A 102 -4.37 -16.34 2.17
CA LEU A 102 -4.24 -14.94 2.60
C LEU A 102 -3.24 -14.17 1.72
N GLN A 103 -2.18 -14.85 1.27
CA GLN A 103 -1.22 -14.25 0.35
C GLN A 103 -1.84 -13.91 -1.02
N LYS A 104 -2.88 -14.64 -1.44
CA LYS A 104 -3.61 -14.42 -2.68
C LYS A 104 -4.74 -13.37 -2.54
N ALA A 105 -5.48 -13.42 -1.45
CA ALA A 105 -6.73 -12.67 -1.27
C ALA A 105 -6.52 -11.17 -1.03
N PHE A 106 -7.07 -10.28 -1.85
CA PHE A 106 -7.11 -8.85 -1.58
C PHE A 106 -8.02 -8.52 -0.40
N THR A 107 -9.18 -9.17 -0.34
CA THR A 107 -10.11 -9.09 0.79
C THR A 107 -10.67 -10.47 1.11
N ILE A 108 -11.09 -10.68 2.36
CA ILE A 108 -11.83 -11.85 2.81
C ILE A 108 -13.08 -11.45 3.60
N SER A 109 -14.08 -12.32 3.63
CA SER A 109 -15.35 -12.08 4.33
C SER A 109 -15.85 -13.35 5.01
N PHE A 110 -16.29 -13.20 6.26
CA PHE A 110 -16.78 -14.29 7.09
C PHE A 110 -18.30 -14.23 7.15
N ILE A 111 -18.99 -15.15 6.46
CA ILE A 111 -20.45 -15.11 6.31
C ILE A 111 -21.03 -16.49 6.60
N ASN A 112 -21.78 -16.62 7.70
CA ASN A 112 -22.52 -17.84 8.06
C ASN A 112 -21.70 -19.15 8.02
N GLY A 113 -20.42 -19.09 8.39
CA GLY A 113 -19.51 -20.25 8.36
C GLY A 113 -18.81 -20.50 7.02
N THR A 114 -19.05 -19.67 6.01
CA THR A 114 -18.34 -19.66 4.73
C THR A 114 -17.38 -18.47 4.67
N LEU A 115 -16.15 -18.72 4.23
CA LEU A 115 -15.15 -17.71 3.94
C LEU A 115 -15.22 -17.38 2.45
N TYR A 116 -15.45 -16.12 2.14
CA TYR A 116 -15.36 -15.58 0.78
C TYR A 116 -14.06 -14.82 0.61
N ALA A 117 -13.51 -14.80 -0.61
CA ALA A 117 -12.31 -14.03 -0.91
C ALA A 117 -12.30 -13.43 -2.33
N ASN A 118 -11.77 -12.21 -2.44
CA ASN A 118 -11.41 -11.62 -3.73
C ASN A 118 -9.93 -11.94 -4.04
N ASN A 119 -9.66 -12.99 -4.81
CA ASN A 119 -8.29 -13.36 -5.23
C ASN A 119 -7.91 -12.88 -6.63
N ASN A 120 -8.91 -12.43 -7.38
CA ASN A 120 -8.77 -11.82 -8.69
C ASN A 120 -9.11 -10.33 -8.61
N LEU A 121 -8.43 -9.54 -9.45
CA LEU A 121 -8.78 -8.15 -9.71
C LEU A 121 -9.86 -8.05 -10.79
N VAL A 122 -9.89 -8.99 -11.75
CA VAL A 122 -11.03 -9.14 -12.66
C VAL A 122 -12.31 -9.35 -11.83
N GLY A 123 -13.28 -8.48 -12.01
CA GLY A 123 -14.56 -8.53 -11.31
C GLY A 123 -14.47 -8.17 -9.82
N ILE A 124 -13.37 -7.56 -9.34
CA ILE A 124 -13.30 -7.09 -7.95
C ILE A 124 -14.41 -6.05 -7.70
N GLY A 125 -15.08 -6.14 -6.54
CA GLY A 125 -16.22 -5.28 -6.20
C GLY A 125 -17.56 -5.65 -6.85
N SER A 126 -17.58 -6.53 -7.86
CA SER A 126 -18.82 -7.04 -8.48
C SER A 126 -19.03 -8.55 -8.24
N SER A 127 -17.95 -9.32 -8.20
CA SER A 127 -17.98 -10.77 -7.95
C SER A 127 -18.54 -11.07 -6.55
N GLY A 128 -19.54 -11.95 -6.49
CA GLY A 128 -20.23 -12.29 -5.24
C GLY A 128 -20.79 -11.08 -4.51
N ASP A 129 -21.29 -10.09 -5.26
CA ASP A 129 -21.72 -8.81 -4.68
C ASP A 129 -20.58 -8.13 -3.91
N GLY A 130 -19.34 -8.18 -4.43
CA GLY A 130 -18.14 -7.59 -3.81
C GLY A 130 -17.47 -8.45 -2.73
N PHE A 131 -18.11 -9.52 -2.25
CA PHE A 131 -17.49 -10.45 -1.29
C PHE A 131 -16.46 -11.39 -1.93
N GLY A 132 -16.45 -11.49 -3.26
CA GLY A 132 -15.60 -12.42 -3.99
C GLY A 132 -16.27 -13.79 -4.12
N ILE A 133 -15.49 -14.87 -4.04
CA ILE A 133 -15.99 -16.24 -4.23
C ILE A 133 -15.80 -17.07 -2.98
N ASP A 134 -16.57 -18.15 -2.84
CA ASP A 134 -16.42 -19.14 -1.76
C ASP A 134 -15.06 -19.84 -1.89
N VAL A 135 -14.30 -19.89 -0.79
CA VAL A 135 -12.95 -20.50 -0.76
C VAL A 135 -12.74 -21.48 0.38
N ALA A 136 -13.59 -21.43 1.40
CA ALA A 136 -13.40 -22.23 2.59
C ALA A 136 -14.67 -22.25 3.44
N SER A 137 -14.71 -23.23 4.33
CA SER A 137 -15.54 -23.14 5.54
C SER A 137 -14.69 -22.65 6.72
N TYR A 138 -15.32 -21.97 7.67
CA TYR A 138 -14.66 -21.54 8.91
C TYR A 138 -15.50 -21.80 10.15
N SER A 139 -14.82 -21.96 11.28
CA SER A 139 -15.40 -21.98 12.62
C SER A 139 -14.63 -21.00 13.50
N ALA A 140 -15.36 -20.15 14.22
CA ALA A 140 -14.78 -19.17 15.12
C ALA A 140 -15.39 -19.33 16.52
N TYR A 141 -14.53 -19.46 17.54
CA TYR A 141 -14.91 -19.70 18.93
C TYR A 141 -13.80 -19.20 19.86
N ASN A 142 -14.17 -18.61 21.00
CA ASN A 142 -13.22 -17.88 21.86
C ASN A 142 -12.37 -16.93 20.98
N ALA A 143 -11.05 -16.87 21.17
CA ALA A 143 -10.12 -16.13 20.32
C ALA A 143 -9.53 -16.97 19.17
N ILE A 144 -10.21 -18.05 18.74
CA ILE A 144 -9.70 -18.99 17.73
C ILE A 144 -10.54 -18.89 16.46
N LEU A 145 -9.85 -18.87 15.32
CA LEU A 145 -10.41 -19.04 13.99
C LEU A 145 -9.80 -20.29 13.32
N ASP A 146 -10.64 -21.27 13.03
CA ASP A 146 -10.29 -22.44 12.25
C ASP A 146 -10.86 -22.31 10.84
N VAL A 147 -10.03 -22.49 9.82
CA VAL A 147 -10.39 -22.40 8.40
C VAL A 147 -10.04 -23.71 7.72
N THR A 148 -11.01 -24.31 7.02
CA THR A 148 -10.77 -25.45 6.12
C THR A 148 -10.92 -24.95 4.68
N HIS A 149 -9.79 -24.56 4.09
CA HIS A 149 -9.73 -24.02 2.73
C HIS A 149 -9.79 -25.13 1.69
N ASP A 150 -10.54 -24.90 0.60
CA ASP A 150 -10.88 -25.92 -0.39
C ASP A 150 -9.67 -26.56 -1.07
N ILE A 151 -8.59 -25.78 -1.25
CA ILE A 151 -7.33 -26.20 -1.86
C ILE A 151 -6.20 -26.32 -0.82
N ASP A 152 -5.93 -25.25 -0.08
CA ASP A 152 -4.80 -25.14 0.85
C ASP A 152 -4.99 -25.94 2.17
N GLY A 153 -6.18 -26.51 2.43
CA GLY A 153 -6.44 -27.38 3.57
C GLY A 153 -6.73 -26.64 4.88
N PHE A 154 -6.49 -27.32 6.00
CA PHE A 154 -6.79 -26.79 7.33
C PHE A 154 -5.71 -25.81 7.80
N VAL A 155 -6.15 -24.64 8.26
CA VAL A 155 -5.32 -23.60 8.87
C VAL A 155 -6.06 -23.05 10.09
N THR A 156 -5.32 -22.68 11.14
CA THR A 156 -5.88 -22.17 12.38
C THR A 156 -5.15 -20.89 12.81
N PHE A 157 -5.88 -19.99 13.45
CA PHE A 157 -5.37 -18.69 13.88
C PHE A 157 -5.84 -18.32 15.28
N ASP A 158 -4.95 -17.68 16.03
CA ASP A 158 -5.34 -16.85 17.18
C ASP A 158 -5.74 -15.47 16.65
N VAL A 159 -6.87 -14.96 17.13
CA VAL A 159 -7.48 -13.71 16.67
C VAL A 159 -7.29 -12.65 17.75
N PHE A 160 -6.56 -11.59 17.42
CA PHE A 160 -6.38 -10.44 18.30
C PHE A 160 -7.05 -9.21 17.70
N VAL A 161 -7.63 -8.38 18.56
CA VAL A 161 -8.12 -7.05 18.18
C VAL A 161 -6.99 -6.06 18.41
N VAL A 162 -6.50 -5.44 17.34
CA VAL A 162 -5.40 -4.47 17.40
C VAL A 162 -5.95 -3.08 17.70
N ASP A 163 -7.02 -2.70 17.02
CA ASP A 163 -7.74 -1.45 17.24
C ASP A 163 -9.22 -1.59 16.85
N ASN A 164 -9.92 -0.47 16.66
CA ASN A 164 -11.35 -0.47 16.34
C ASN A 164 -11.72 -1.19 15.04
N ASN A 165 -10.86 -1.18 14.02
CA ASN A 165 -11.12 -1.83 12.73
C ASN A 165 -9.98 -2.73 12.27
N THR A 166 -8.95 -2.95 13.07
CA THR A 166 -7.82 -3.82 12.71
C THR A 166 -7.81 -5.06 13.58
N ILE A 167 -7.66 -6.23 12.94
CA ILE A 167 -7.43 -7.51 13.61
C ILE A 167 -6.10 -8.10 13.18
N GLU A 168 -5.52 -8.90 14.06
CA GLU A 168 -4.39 -9.76 13.76
C GLU A 168 -4.84 -11.21 13.72
N LEU A 169 -4.50 -11.91 12.65
CA LEU A 169 -4.63 -13.36 12.52
C LEU A 169 -3.24 -13.98 12.68
N TYR A 170 -2.92 -14.45 13.89
CA TYR A 170 -1.66 -15.12 14.18
C TYR A 170 -1.77 -16.62 13.92
N ASN A 171 -0.91 -17.15 13.05
CA ASN A 171 -0.79 -18.58 12.84
C ASN A 171 0.34 -19.16 13.71
N PRO A 172 0.02 -20.01 14.71
CA PRO A 172 1.03 -20.57 15.61
C PRO A 172 1.91 -21.64 14.96
N ASN A 173 1.49 -22.24 13.84
CA ASN A 173 2.26 -23.30 13.18
C ASN A 173 3.36 -22.72 12.28
N THR A 174 3.13 -21.55 11.68
CA THR A 174 4.09 -20.87 10.79
C THR A 174 4.74 -19.65 11.45
N ASP A 175 4.36 -19.35 12.69
CA ASP A 175 4.78 -18.16 13.43
C ASP A 175 4.61 -16.88 12.60
N THR A 176 3.43 -16.70 12.00
CA THR A 176 3.15 -15.63 11.04
C THR A 176 1.88 -14.90 11.40
N SER A 177 1.91 -13.58 11.44
CA SER A 177 0.71 -12.77 11.68
C SER A 177 0.33 -11.98 10.45
N TYR A 178 -0.95 -12.02 10.10
CA TYR A 178 -1.57 -11.18 9.07
C TYR A 178 -2.43 -10.11 9.74
N PHE A 179 -2.29 -8.86 9.31
CA PHE A 179 -3.12 -7.75 9.79
C PHE A 179 -4.19 -7.44 8.77
N LEU A 180 -5.44 -7.39 9.24
CA LEU A 180 -6.60 -7.22 8.40
C LEU A 180 -7.37 -5.99 8.85
N GLU A 181 -7.70 -5.13 7.90
CA GLU A 181 -8.48 -3.90 8.13
C GLU A 181 -9.94 -4.09 7.71
N GLY A 182 -10.86 -3.82 8.63
CA GLY A 182 -12.28 -4.03 8.50
C GLY A 182 -12.98 -2.86 7.81
N TYR A 183 -13.84 -3.18 6.83
CA TYR A 183 -14.65 -2.24 6.07
C TYR A 183 -16.10 -2.68 5.96
N GLN A 184 -16.99 -1.69 5.90
CA GLN A 184 -18.34 -1.89 5.37
C GLN A 184 -18.24 -1.83 3.85
N ARG A 185 -18.87 -2.77 3.14
CA ARG A 185 -18.66 -2.99 1.71
C ARG A 185 -18.95 -1.77 0.86
N ARG A 186 -20.01 -1.05 1.21
CA ARG A 186 -20.42 0.20 0.54
C ARG A 186 -19.40 1.35 0.62
N ASN A 187 -18.44 1.26 1.53
CA ASN A 187 -17.42 2.28 1.78
C ASN A 187 -16.02 1.81 1.37
N PHE A 188 -15.89 0.61 0.81
CA PHE A 188 -14.60 0.05 0.42
C PHE A 188 -14.19 0.56 -0.96
N ASP A 189 -12.95 1.02 -1.09
CA ASP A 189 -12.40 1.55 -2.34
C ASP A 189 -11.76 0.43 -3.16
N TYR A 190 -12.60 -0.24 -3.97
CA TYR A 190 -12.14 -1.30 -4.87
C TYR A 190 -11.23 -0.77 -5.98
N ASP A 191 -11.43 0.47 -6.44
CA ASP A 191 -10.63 1.07 -7.50
C ASP A 191 -9.19 1.27 -7.02
N PHE A 192 -9.02 1.77 -5.79
CA PHE A 192 -7.70 1.89 -5.17
C PHE A 192 -6.97 0.54 -5.13
N VAL A 193 -7.63 -0.51 -4.63
CA VAL A 193 -7.05 -1.86 -4.57
C VAL A 193 -6.70 -2.36 -5.96
N PHE A 194 -7.59 -2.18 -6.94
CA PHE A 194 -7.38 -2.60 -8.32
C PHE A 194 -6.14 -1.94 -8.93
N TYR A 195 -6.05 -0.62 -8.86
CA TYR A 195 -4.97 0.12 -9.51
C TYR A 195 -3.63 0.09 -8.75
N ASP A 196 -3.62 -0.07 -7.42
CA ASP A 196 -2.36 -0.32 -6.66
C ASP A 196 -1.76 -1.69 -6.98
N ASN A 197 -2.58 -2.60 -7.49
CA ASN A 197 -2.24 -4.01 -7.71
C ASN A 197 -2.38 -4.45 -9.18
N ILE A 198 -2.53 -3.51 -10.12
CA ILE A 198 -2.85 -3.78 -11.53
C ILE A 198 -1.85 -4.71 -12.24
N HIS A 199 -0.61 -4.81 -11.76
CA HIS A 199 0.34 -5.79 -12.31
C HIS A 199 -0.15 -7.24 -12.14
N TYR A 200 -0.90 -7.52 -11.07
CA TYR A 200 -1.57 -8.80 -10.87
C TYR A 200 -2.76 -8.99 -11.81
N PHE A 201 -3.45 -7.92 -12.21
CA PHE A 201 -4.57 -7.97 -13.18
C PHE A 201 -4.06 -8.40 -14.56
N LEU A 202 -2.90 -7.89 -14.98
CA LEU A 202 -2.24 -8.31 -16.23
C LEU A 202 -1.94 -9.82 -16.27
N GLN A 203 -1.79 -10.46 -15.11
CA GLN A 203 -1.47 -11.89 -14.98
C GLN A 203 -2.72 -12.79 -14.88
N GLU A 204 -3.94 -12.25 -15.00
CA GLU A 204 -5.20 -13.02 -14.87
C GLU A 204 -5.71 -13.57 -16.19
N TYR A 205 -4.90 -13.51 -17.25
CA TYR A 205 -5.20 -14.04 -18.56
C TYR A 205 -4.03 -14.87 -19.09
N GLU A 206 -4.33 -15.98 -19.77
CA GLU A 206 -3.33 -16.80 -20.46
C GLU A 206 -2.61 -16.01 -21.56
N ALA A 207 -3.31 -15.11 -22.24
CA ALA A 207 -2.73 -14.16 -23.19
C ALA A 207 -3.60 -12.90 -23.32
N TRP A 208 -2.97 -11.81 -23.70
CA TRP A 208 -3.58 -10.57 -24.16
C TRP A 208 -3.42 -10.53 -25.68
N GLU A 209 -4.53 -10.54 -26.41
CA GLU A 209 -4.54 -10.52 -27.88
C GLU A 209 -4.82 -9.13 -28.40
N LYS A 210 -3.97 -8.60 -29.28
CA LYS A 210 -4.18 -7.32 -29.93
C LYS A 210 -5.44 -7.36 -30.79
N THR A 211 -6.37 -6.44 -30.53
CA THR A 211 -7.63 -6.31 -31.28
C THR A 211 -7.72 -5.01 -32.07
N PHE A 212 -6.87 -4.04 -31.76
CA PHE A 212 -6.87 -2.74 -32.42
C PHE A 212 -5.45 -2.17 -32.50
N THR A 213 -5.19 -1.39 -33.55
CA THR A 213 -4.02 -0.55 -33.74
C THR A 213 -4.47 0.72 -34.45
N SER A 214 -4.16 1.89 -33.91
CA SER A 214 -4.61 3.15 -34.50
C SER A 214 -3.86 3.48 -35.79
N GLU A 215 -4.55 4.15 -36.72
CA GLU A 215 -3.97 4.59 -38.00
C GLU A 215 -3.05 5.82 -37.86
N MET A 216 -3.03 6.46 -36.68
CA MET A 216 -2.44 7.79 -36.46
C MET A 216 -1.01 7.78 -35.90
N GLY A 217 -0.35 6.62 -35.86
CA GLY A 217 1.03 6.46 -35.36
C GLY A 217 2.07 6.16 -36.44
N ALA A 218 3.34 6.37 -36.12
CA ALA A 218 4.46 5.93 -36.95
C ALA A 218 4.63 4.40 -36.84
N ILE A 219 4.94 3.76 -37.98
CA ILE A 219 5.24 2.32 -38.01
C ILE A 219 6.45 2.02 -37.11
N ASN A 220 6.34 1.00 -36.28
CA ASN A 220 7.37 0.55 -35.36
C ASN A 220 7.36 -0.99 -35.21
N GLU A 221 8.39 -1.57 -34.59
CA GLU A 221 8.55 -3.03 -34.50
C GLU A 221 7.46 -3.71 -33.67
N PHE A 222 6.96 -3.02 -32.63
CA PHE A 222 5.86 -3.53 -31.79
C PHE A 222 4.55 -3.70 -32.56
N ASP A 223 4.39 -3.07 -33.73
CA ASP A 223 3.24 -3.30 -34.62
C ASP A 223 3.09 -4.77 -35.03
N ASN A 224 4.17 -5.55 -34.99
CA ASN A 224 4.17 -6.98 -35.31
C ASN A 224 3.72 -7.88 -34.15
N GLU A 225 3.76 -7.38 -32.90
CA GLU A 225 3.39 -8.16 -31.71
C GLU A 225 1.88 -8.27 -31.59
N ASN A 226 1.34 -9.48 -31.74
CA ASN A 226 -0.10 -9.74 -31.71
C ASN A 226 -0.58 -10.27 -30.36
N TYR A 227 0.33 -10.85 -29.57
CA TYR A 227 0.01 -11.38 -28.24
C TYR A 227 1.05 -10.95 -27.21
N LEU A 228 0.57 -10.69 -26.00
CA LEU A 228 1.38 -10.53 -24.80
C LEU A 228 0.94 -11.54 -23.74
N GLN A 229 1.86 -11.97 -22.88
CA GLN A 229 1.54 -12.75 -21.68
C GLN A 229 2.37 -12.23 -20.52
N PHE A 230 1.71 -11.97 -19.39
CA PHE A 230 2.37 -11.60 -18.14
C PHE A 230 2.31 -12.78 -17.19
N LEU A 231 3.46 -13.27 -16.74
CA LEU A 231 3.56 -14.48 -15.94
C LEU A 231 3.42 -14.16 -14.45
N ALA A 232 2.49 -14.85 -13.80
CA ALA A 232 2.42 -14.90 -12.34
C ALA A 232 3.50 -15.82 -11.76
N GLY A 233 3.98 -15.48 -10.57
CA GLY A 233 4.94 -16.27 -9.81
C GLY A 233 6.40 -15.96 -10.17
N GLY A 234 7.32 -16.50 -9.37
CA GLY A 234 8.76 -16.26 -9.56
C GLY A 234 9.13 -14.80 -9.28
N ASN A 235 9.64 -14.07 -10.28
CA ASN A 235 10.01 -12.66 -10.15
C ASN A 235 8.83 -11.69 -10.31
N ASP A 236 7.61 -12.16 -10.67
CA ASP A 236 6.41 -11.35 -10.95
C ASP A 236 6.64 -10.21 -11.95
N SER A 237 7.67 -10.35 -12.78
CA SER A 237 8.08 -9.34 -13.75
C SER A 237 8.38 -9.97 -15.10
N THR A 238 8.12 -11.25 -15.32
CA THR A 238 8.39 -11.88 -16.62
C THR A 238 7.20 -11.69 -17.56
N PHE A 239 7.46 -11.23 -18.79
CA PHE A 239 6.47 -11.22 -19.86
C PHE A 239 6.97 -12.01 -21.07
N ARG A 240 6.04 -12.33 -21.97
CA ARG A 240 6.31 -12.91 -23.29
C ARG A 240 5.52 -12.17 -24.35
N SER A 241 6.04 -12.18 -25.57
CA SER A 241 5.33 -11.66 -26.75
C SER A 241 5.34 -12.66 -27.90
N SER A 242 4.37 -12.55 -28.80
CA SER A 242 4.23 -13.41 -29.97
C SER A 242 3.63 -12.66 -31.14
N GLN A 243 4.15 -12.96 -32.33
CA GLN A 243 3.71 -12.45 -33.63
C GLN A 243 2.76 -13.41 -34.34
N ASP A 244 2.33 -14.48 -33.67
CA ASP A 244 1.35 -15.44 -34.20
C ASP A 244 0.08 -14.74 -34.69
N ASN A 245 -0.61 -15.38 -35.64
CA ASN A 245 -1.81 -14.82 -36.24
C ASN A 245 -2.95 -14.65 -35.22
N PHE A 246 -3.77 -13.60 -35.42
CA PHE A 246 -5.01 -13.40 -34.65
C PHE A 246 -5.91 -14.65 -34.63
N GLY A 247 -6.62 -14.85 -33.53
CA GLY A 247 -7.48 -16.01 -33.28
C GLY A 247 -6.75 -17.27 -32.81
N THR A 248 -5.42 -17.26 -32.70
CA THR A 248 -4.65 -18.42 -32.20
C THR A 248 -5.05 -18.76 -30.77
N ASN A 249 -5.20 -20.05 -30.48
CA ASN A 249 -5.52 -20.50 -29.13
C ASN A 249 -4.33 -20.20 -28.19
N PRO A 250 -4.53 -19.60 -27.00
CA PRO A 250 -3.43 -19.29 -26.08
C PRO A 250 -2.50 -20.49 -25.77
N ASN A 251 -3.03 -21.71 -25.74
CA ASN A 251 -2.24 -22.93 -25.49
C ASN A 251 -1.33 -23.34 -26.65
N ASN A 252 -1.55 -22.78 -27.84
CA ASN A 252 -0.82 -23.09 -29.07
C ASN A 252 0.11 -21.95 -29.52
N LEU A 253 0.16 -20.84 -28.78
CA LEU A 253 1.02 -19.70 -29.11
C LEU A 253 2.49 -20.09 -29.03
N ILE A 254 3.25 -19.65 -30.03
CA ILE A 254 4.71 -19.68 -30.02
C ILE A 254 5.19 -18.34 -29.50
N TRP A 255 5.82 -18.34 -28.32
CA TRP A 255 6.38 -17.14 -27.72
C TRP A 255 7.72 -16.81 -28.38
N ASP A 256 7.71 -15.78 -29.22
CA ASP A 256 8.88 -15.32 -29.97
C ASP A 256 9.90 -14.63 -29.04
N TYR A 257 9.41 -14.00 -27.98
CA TYR A 257 10.24 -13.27 -27.03
C TYR A 257 9.83 -13.52 -25.57
N THR A 258 10.80 -13.42 -24.66
CA THR A 258 10.61 -13.44 -23.20
C THR A 258 11.53 -12.42 -22.57
N GLY A 259 10.98 -11.51 -21.77
CA GLY A 259 11.74 -10.46 -21.09
C GLY A 259 11.13 -10.03 -19.78
N VAL A 260 11.44 -8.81 -19.34
CA VAL A 260 11.01 -8.26 -18.05
C VAL A 260 10.05 -7.09 -18.26
N TYR A 261 8.97 -7.03 -17.50
CA TYR A 261 8.05 -5.90 -17.50
C TYR A 261 8.02 -5.20 -16.15
N GLY A 262 7.69 -3.92 -16.18
CA GLY A 262 7.44 -3.10 -15.01
C GLY A 262 6.19 -2.26 -15.19
N VAL A 263 5.42 -2.11 -14.11
CA VAL A 263 4.28 -1.19 -14.07
C VAL A 263 4.59 -0.08 -13.07
N GLY A 264 4.43 1.18 -13.50
CA GLY A 264 4.68 2.36 -12.68
C GLY A 264 3.46 3.26 -12.55
N ASP A 265 3.47 4.09 -11.52
CA ASP A 265 2.42 5.08 -11.28
C ASP A 265 2.66 6.36 -12.10
N VAL A 266 1.58 6.95 -12.59
CA VAL A 266 1.60 8.30 -13.18
C VAL A 266 1.13 9.31 -12.13
N LEU A 267 1.84 10.43 -12.01
CA LEU A 267 1.52 11.44 -11.00
C LEU A 267 0.13 12.05 -11.22
N ASN A 268 -0.58 12.27 -10.12
CA ASN A 268 -1.92 12.90 -10.06
C ASN A 268 -3.04 12.10 -10.74
N THR A 269 -2.83 10.82 -11.05
CA THR A 269 -3.88 9.96 -11.57
C THR A 269 -3.67 8.51 -11.14
N ILE A 270 -4.75 7.82 -10.76
CA ILE A 270 -4.68 6.41 -10.33
C ILE A 270 -4.99 5.44 -11.48
N ASN A 271 -5.80 5.88 -12.45
CA ASN A 271 -6.31 5.04 -13.54
C ASN A 271 -5.40 4.97 -14.77
N LEU A 272 -4.29 5.70 -14.76
CA LEU A 272 -3.27 5.66 -15.80
C LEU A 272 -1.95 5.20 -15.17
N LYS A 273 -1.32 4.24 -15.82
CA LYS A 273 -0.05 3.65 -15.39
C LYS A 273 0.97 3.73 -16.52
N THR A 274 2.24 3.53 -16.19
CA THR A 274 3.24 3.21 -17.21
C THR A 274 3.41 1.70 -17.29
N LEU A 275 3.61 1.19 -18.50
CA LEU A 275 4.05 -0.19 -18.74
C LEU A 275 5.38 -0.10 -19.51
N THR A 276 6.42 -0.70 -18.96
CA THR A 276 7.71 -0.86 -19.64
C THR A 276 7.91 -2.32 -19.97
N LEU A 277 8.21 -2.63 -21.22
CA LEU A 277 8.62 -3.96 -21.68
C LEU A 277 10.10 -3.90 -22.03
N ASP A 278 10.91 -4.59 -21.24
CA ASP A 278 12.35 -4.70 -21.40
C ASP A 278 12.68 -5.93 -22.24
N TYR A 279 13.19 -5.67 -23.45
CA TYR A 279 13.57 -6.69 -24.40
C TYR A 279 15.06 -7.14 -24.27
N ASP A 280 15.72 -6.83 -23.14
CA ASP A 280 17.10 -7.15 -22.73
C ASP A 280 18.18 -6.61 -23.69
N PHE A 281 18.28 -7.21 -24.87
CA PHE A 281 19.24 -6.82 -25.91
C PHE A 281 18.72 -5.72 -26.85
N PHE A 282 17.40 -5.51 -26.87
CA PHE A 282 16.75 -4.49 -27.71
C PHE A 282 16.34 -3.28 -26.86
N ASP A 283 15.97 -2.19 -27.53
CA ASP A 283 15.42 -1.03 -26.84
C ASP A 283 14.12 -1.38 -26.11
N ASN A 284 13.91 -0.75 -24.95
CA ASN A 284 12.71 -0.96 -24.17
C ASN A 284 11.50 -0.28 -24.83
N GLU A 285 10.37 -0.96 -24.79
CA GLU A 285 9.08 -0.38 -25.21
C GLU A 285 8.41 0.28 -24.01
N PHE A 286 7.93 1.51 -24.19
CA PHE A 286 7.31 2.30 -23.13
C PHE A 286 5.87 2.67 -23.52
N PHE A 287 4.92 2.30 -22.68
CA PHE A 287 3.50 2.58 -22.90
C PHE A 287 2.90 3.33 -21.72
N GLU A 288 1.90 4.15 -22.01
CA GLU A 288 0.86 4.49 -21.04
C GLU A 288 -0.20 3.38 -21.09
N LEU A 289 -0.48 2.76 -19.94
CA LEU A 289 -1.43 1.68 -19.75
C LEU A 289 -2.71 2.22 -19.13
N SER A 290 -3.84 1.98 -19.79
CA SER A 290 -5.18 2.22 -19.26
C SER A 290 -6.04 0.96 -19.36
N VAL A 291 -7.05 0.85 -18.50
CA VAL A 291 -8.00 -0.27 -18.49
C VAL A 291 -9.33 0.23 -19.02
N ILE A 292 -9.80 -0.33 -20.14
CA ILE A 292 -11.10 -0.02 -20.73
C ILE A 292 -12.19 -0.77 -19.98
N ASP A 293 -11.97 -2.07 -19.77
CA ASP A 293 -12.81 -2.95 -18.95
C ASP A 293 -11.98 -4.13 -18.43
N ASP A 294 -12.60 -5.00 -17.63
CA ASP A 294 -11.97 -6.19 -17.03
C ASP A 294 -11.30 -7.14 -18.04
N ARG A 295 -11.59 -7.00 -19.34
CA ARG A 295 -11.11 -7.86 -20.41
C ARG A 295 -10.29 -7.09 -21.44
N THR A 296 -10.13 -5.78 -21.33
CA THR A 296 -9.57 -4.96 -22.40
C THR A 296 -8.68 -3.87 -21.81
N ILE A 297 -7.42 -3.87 -22.22
CA ILE A 297 -6.44 -2.82 -21.90
C ILE A 297 -6.11 -2.03 -23.15
N GLU A 298 -5.75 -0.77 -22.95
CA GLU A 298 -5.20 0.11 -23.99
C GLU A 298 -3.76 0.45 -23.64
N LEU A 299 -2.89 0.36 -24.65
CA LEU A 299 -1.49 0.73 -24.58
C LEU A 299 -1.23 1.88 -25.56
N TYR A 300 -0.98 3.07 -25.04
CA TYR A 300 -0.54 4.20 -25.86
C TYR A 300 0.99 4.24 -25.91
N HIS A 301 1.56 4.16 -27.10
CA HIS A 301 3.00 4.22 -27.34
C HIS A 301 3.44 5.66 -27.65
N PRO A 302 4.08 6.40 -26.72
CA PRO A 302 4.29 7.83 -26.87
C PRO A 302 5.24 8.21 -28.01
N SER A 303 6.22 7.35 -28.31
CA SER A 303 7.24 7.61 -29.34
C SER A 303 6.64 7.57 -30.75
N SER A 304 5.80 6.58 -31.04
CA SER A 304 5.12 6.46 -32.35
C SER A 304 3.79 7.19 -32.39
N LYS A 305 3.18 7.49 -31.23
CA LYS A 305 1.79 7.95 -31.08
C LYS A 305 0.74 6.91 -31.50
N THR A 306 1.12 5.63 -31.52
CA THR A 306 0.20 4.53 -31.80
C THR A 306 -0.58 4.16 -30.56
N ILE A 307 -1.86 3.80 -30.72
CA ILE A 307 -2.71 3.24 -29.68
C ILE A 307 -2.97 1.79 -30.06
N TYR A 308 -2.77 0.88 -29.11
CA TYR A 308 -3.10 -0.53 -29.24
C TYR A 308 -4.16 -0.90 -28.22
N GLU A 309 -5.12 -1.74 -28.60
CA GLU A 309 -6.00 -2.39 -27.62
C GLU A 309 -5.71 -3.88 -27.60
N PHE A 310 -5.64 -4.43 -26.39
CA PHE A 310 -5.46 -5.85 -26.18
C PHE A 310 -6.59 -6.41 -25.35
N LYS A 311 -7.11 -7.57 -25.78
CA LYS A 311 -8.19 -8.29 -25.11
C LYS A 311 -7.69 -9.56 -24.43
N GLY A 312 -8.08 -9.74 -23.17
CA GLY A 312 -7.76 -10.92 -22.37
C GLY A 312 -8.39 -12.20 -22.93
N ARG A 313 -7.54 -13.21 -23.12
CA ARG A 313 -7.87 -14.57 -23.59
C ARG A 313 -7.49 -15.58 -22.52
N GLY A 314 -8.40 -16.51 -22.23
CA GLY A 314 -8.19 -17.55 -21.21
C GLY A 314 -8.11 -16.96 -19.80
N TYR A 315 -9.23 -16.44 -19.29
CA TYR A 315 -9.31 -15.92 -17.92
C TYR A 315 -8.87 -16.99 -16.90
N ILE A 316 -7.98 -16.60 -16.00
CA ILE A 316 -7.42 -17.42 -14.93
C ILE A 316 -8.12 -17.01 -13.63
N GLN A 317 -9.12 -17.79 -13.23
CA GLN A 317 -9.71 -17.66 -11.92
C GLN A 317 -8.80 -18.33 -10.88
N TYR A 318 -8.22 -17.54 -9.99
CA TYR A 318 -7.51 -18.05 -8.84
C TYR A 318 -8.57 -18.44 -7.81
N LEU A 319 -8.57 -19.73 -7.41
CA LEU A 319 -9.59 -20.44 -6.62
C LEU A 319 -10.66 -21.15 -7.46
N LYS A 320 -10.37 -22.38 -7.92
CA LYS A 320 -11.46 -23.22 -8.43
C LYS A 320 -11.34 -24.67 -7.99
N ALA A 321 -12.12 -25.04 -6.97
CA ALA A 321 -12.62 -26.39 -6.84
C ALA A 321 -13.75 -26.58 -7.86
N GLY A 322 -13.44 -27.16 -9.02
CA GLY A 322 -14.44 -27.68 -9.96
C GLY A 322 -14.40 -27.10 -11.38
N SER A 323 -13.68 -27.80 -12.26
CA SER A 323 -14.14 -28.24 -13.60
C SER A 323 -13.02 -28.42 -14.63
N THR A 324 -11.75 -28.50 -14.23
CA THR A 324 -10.70 -29.01 -15.10
C THR A 324 -9.67 -29.76 -14.28
N LYS A 325 -9.33 -30.97 -14.73
CA LYS A 325 -8.14 -31.72 -14.32
C LYS A 325 -6.88 -31.02 -14.87
N ASP A 326 -6.77 -29.71 -14.69
CA ASP A 326 -5.59 -28.95 -15.07
C ASP A 326 -4.80 -28.67 -13.80
N GLU A 327 -3.97 -29.65 -13.44
CA GLU A 327 -2.92 -29.51 -12.41
C GLU A 327 -2.00 -28.29 -12.68
N THR A 328 -2.05 -27.71 -13.87
CA THR A 328 -1.32 -26.51 -14.30
C THR A 328 -1.89 -25.21 -13.74
N ALA A 329 -3.22 -25.07 -13.58
CA ALA A 329 -3.82 -23.86 -12.99
C ALA A 329 -3.55 -23.78 -11.47
N ALA A 330 -3.52 -24.92 -10.79
CA ALA A 330 -3.11 -25.04 -9.39
C ALA A 330 -1.61 -24.74 -9.18
N LYS A 331 -0.78 -24.83 -10.23
CA LYS A 331 0.67 -24.58 -10.18
C LYS A 331 1.09 -23.15 -10.52
N LYS A 332 0.20 -22.31 -11.05
CA LYS A 332 0.49 -20.88 -11.22
C LYS A 332 0.27 -20.19 -9.87
N GLU A 333 1.29 -20.24 -9.01
CA GLU A 333 1.29 -19.55 -7.71
C GLU A 333 1.31 -18.04 -7.91
N LYS A 334 0.15 -17.42 -8.19
CA LYS A 334 -0.02 -15.98 -8.04
C LYS A 334 -0.11 -15.66 -6.56
N LYS A 335 1.02 -15.50 -5.89
CA LYS A 335 1.10 -14.98 -4.52
C LYS A 335 1.44 -13.50 -4.60
N ARG A 336 0.74 -12.67 -3.82
CA ARG A 336 1.14 -11.27 -3.74
C ARG A 336 2.49 -11.15 -3.02
N LYS A 337 3.35 -10.25 -3.46
CA LYS A 337 4.68 -10.04 -2.86
C LYS A 337 4.68 -9.02 -1.75
N PHE A 338 5.39 -9.38 -0.69
CA PHE A 338 5.73 -8.49 0.40
C PHE A 338 6.72 -7.42 -0.09
N LYS A 339 6.39 -6.13 0.10
CA LYS A 339 7.22 -5.01 -0.41
C LYS A 339 8.36 -4.59 0.54
N LYS A 340 8.40 -5.10 1.79
CA LYS A 340 9.37 -4.69 2.84
C LYS A 340 10.32 -5.81 3.22
N GLU A 341 11.24 -5.58 4.15
CA GLU A 341 12.01 -6.66 4.78
C GLU A 341 11.16 -7.36 5.85
N ARG A 342 11.19 -8.70 5.86
CA ARG A 342 10.48 -9.50 6.87
C ARG A 342 11.11 -9.28 8.24
N VAL A 343 10.29 -9.28 9.28
CA VAL A 343 10.71 -9.14 10.68
C VAL A 343 10.23 -10.34 11.50
N ASP A 344 10.93 -10.64 12.58
CA ASP A 344 10.52 -11.65 13.56
C ASP A 344 9.13 -11.35 14.11
N ASN A 345 8.39 -12.40 14.44
CA ASN A 345 7.10 -12.26 15.10
C ASN A 345 7.31 -12.17 16.62
N PRO A 346 6.87 -11.10 17.31
CA PRO A 346 7.01 -10.99 18.76
C PRO A 346 5.96 -11.80 19.52
N ARG A 347 4.98 -12.40 18.83
CA ARG A 347 3.94 -13.22 19.45
C ARG A 347 4.53 -14.52 20.01
N GLU A 348 4.08 -14.89 21.20
CA GLU A 348 4.28 -16.24 21.74
C GLU A 348 2.94 -16.98 21.67
N SER A 349 2.94 -18.19 21.13
CA SER A 349 1.71 -18.99 21.09
C SER A 349 1.27 -19.37 22.50
N SER A 350 0.02 -19.04 22.83
CA SER A 350 -0.63 -19.45 24.08
C SER A 350 -1.25 -20.85 24.00
N ARG A 351 -1.13 -21.53 22.85
CA ARG A 351 -1.69 -22.87 22.62
C ARG A 351 -0.76 -23.93 23.19
N LEU A 352 -1.28 -24.73 24.12
CA LEU A 352 -0.61 -25.87 24.75
C LEU A 352 -0.53 -27.10 23.84
#